data_AF-A0A1Q7Z9X9-F1
#
_entry.id   AF-A0A1Q7Z9X9-F1
#
_cell.length_a   1.000
_cell.length_b   1.000
_cell.length_c   1.000
_cell.angle_alpha   90.00
_cell.angle_beta   90.00
_cell.angle_gamma   90.00
#
_symmetry.space_group_name_H-M   'P 1'
#
loop_
_entity.id
_entity.type
_entity.pdbx_description
1 polymer ?
#
loop_
_entity_poly.entity_id
_entity_poly.type
_entity_poly.pdbx_seq_one_letter_code
_entity_poly.pdbx_strand_id
1 'polypeptide(L)'
;MGLSIGIVGLPNVGKSTLFNALSGASVLAANYPFATKDPNVGVVPVPDDRVEKLAALYKPKKTTHAALQFVDIAGLVRGASKGEGLGNQFLANIREVDAVAHVLRCFSDPDVVHVDGTIDPLRDKEVVDTELQLKDLESLEKKRERRLKDAKAPGKPGEEAKADLAVYDKVRAALEAGRPARSVPLGEEEEPRARELFLLTAKPVLYVANVDESQLAALDSDPLVAKVRALARAEGARMVAICSKVEAEIQQLPEAERGEYLATVGLSEPGLNRLVREGFALLGLQSFFTGGEDECRAWVIRKGTRAPQAAGAIHSDFERGFIKAEVIRWDELLRHGSEAAAKSRGAMRVEGKDYVVQDGDVMHTRARVFTTVKATRRFAARPSTVPLVATGRVGPNPRGTGGTALASCSFAYLWLHAAGDHPSPSRNRARGAPTPSVRALPPATSIARLPAGPNVPPRRHSAGADPAAKPARRNERPSSSR
;
A
#
# COMPACT_ATOMS: atom_id res chain seq x y z
N MET A 1 1.23 6.78 8.61
CA MET A 1 1.78 6.35 7.30
C MET A 1 0.87 5.27 6.77
N GLY A 2 0.59 5.30 5.47
CA GLY A 2 -0.24 4.27 4.83
C GLY A 2 0.48 2.92 4.85
N LEU A 3 -0.29 1.84 4.92
CA LEU A 3 0.27 0.50 4.81
C LEU A 3 0.57 0.21 3.36
N SER A 4 1.69 -0.46 3.11
CA SER A 4 2.19 -0.71 1.76
C SER A 4 2.54 -2.18 1.51
N ILE A 5 2.42 -2.59 0.26
CA ILE A 5 2.75 -3.93 -0.21
C ILE A 5 3.89 -3.84 -1.23
N GLY A 6 5.00 -4.50 -0.95
CA GLY A 6 6.13 -4.59 -1.87
C GLY A 6 5.94 -5.71 -2.88
N ILE A 7 6.06 -5.41 -4.17
CA ILE A 7 6.02 -6.40 -5.24
C ILE A 7 7.44 -6.93 -5.45
N VAL A 8 7.62 -8.24 -5.28
CA VAL A 8 8.90 -8.93 -5.46
C VAL A 8 8.74 -10.08 -6.44
N GLY A 9 9.85 -10.49 -7.04
CA GLY A 9 9.91 -11.65 -7.93
C GLY A 9 11.26 -11.70 -8.65
N LEU A 10 11.54 -12.85 -9.26
CA LEU A 10 12.72 -12.99 -10.12
C LEU A 10 12.59 -12.11 -11.39
N PRO A 11 13.69 -11.89 -12.13
CA PRO A 11 13.62 -11.25 -13.44
C PRO A 11 12.67 -12.01 -14.37
N ASN A 12 12.00 -11.28 -15.27
CA ASN A 12 11.14 -11.83 -16.33
C ASN A 12 9.90 -12.61 -15.86
N VAL A 13 9.45 -12.43 -14.60
CA VAL A 13 8.19 -13.01 -14.10
C VAL A 13 6.95 -12.16 -14.37
N GLY A 14 7.11 -10.97 -14.97
CA GLY A 14 6.03 -10.02 -15.25
C GLY A 14 5.79 -8.96 -14.15
N LYS A 15 6.71 -8.82 -13.19
CA LYS A 15 6.66 -7.84 -12.10
C LYS A 15 6.44 -6.40 -12.58
N SER A 16 7.25 -5.93 -13.53
CA SER A 16 7.14 -4.56 -14.05
C SER A 16 5.85 -4.33 -14.83
N THR A 17 5.39 -5.33 -15.59
CA THR A 17 4.09 -5.29 -16.29
C THR A 17 2.95 -5.16 -15.28
N LEU A 18 2.96 -5.96 -14.22
CA LEU A 18 1.99 -5.90 -13.14
C LEU A 18 1.99 -4.53 -12.45
N PHE A 19 3.17 -4.02 -12.08
CA PHE A 19 3.29 -2.73 -11.44
C PHE A 19 2.83 -1.58 -12.34
N ASN A 20 3.13 -1.63 -13.64
CA ASN A 20 2.67 -0.63 -14.60
C ASN A 20 1.14 -0.66 -14.74
N ALA A 21 0.53 -1.85 -14.71
CA ALA A 21 -0.93 -1.97 -14.73
C ALA A 21 -1.56 -1.39 -13.44
N LEU A 22 -0.98 -1.66 -12.26
CA LEU A 22 -1.40 -1.05 -11.00
C LEU A 22 -1.23 0.48 -11.00
N SER A 23 -0.10 0.97 -11.49
CA SER A 23 0.19 2.41 -11.56
C SER A 23 -0.68 3.12 -12.59
N GLY A 24 -1.00 2.48 -13.72
CA GLY A 24 -1.99 2.98 -14.68
C GLY A 24 -3.37 3.16 -14.06
N ALA A 25 -3.82 2.18 -13.27
CA ALA A 25 -5.06 2.29 -12.50
C ALA A 25 -5.01 3.42 -11.45
N SER A 26 -3.83 3.70 -10.89
CA SER A 26 -3.59 4.82 -9.96
C SER A 26 -3.73 6.20 -10.64
N VAL A 27 -3.19 6.36 -11.85
CA VAL A 27 -3.24 7.62 -12.61
C VAL A 27 -4.67 7.99 -12.98
N LEU A 28 -5.51 7.00 -13.32
CA LEU A 28 -6.94 7.22 -13.55
C LEU A 28 -7.68 7.69 -12.28
N ALA A 29 -7.09 7.47 -11.11
CA ALA A 29 -7.64 7.82 -9.81
C ALA A 29 -6.97 9.05 -9.18
N ALA A 30 -6.45 10.00 -9.98
CA ALA A 30 -5.63 11.16 -9.62
C ALA A 30 -6.14 12.12 -8.51
N ASN A 31 -7.28 11.84 -7.87
CA ASN A 31 -7.87 12.64 -6.80
C ASN A 31 -7.40 12.27 -5.38
N TYR A 32 -6.42 11.36 -5.23
CA TYR A 32 -5.90 10.99 -3.91
C TYR A 32 -4.80 11.96 -3.44
N PRO A 33 -4.97 12.64 -2.27
CA PRO A 33 -4.01 13.63 -1.75
C PRO A 33 -2.65 13.05 -1.32
N PHE A 34 -2.45 11.74 -1.49
CA PHE A 34 -1.23 11.00 -1.17
C PHE A 34 -0.56 10.37 -2.40
N ALA A 35 -0.97 10.76 -3.62
CA ALA A 35 -0.26 10.35 -4.83
C ALA A 35 1.23 10.70 -4.70
N THR A 36 2.08 9.66 -4.72
CA THR A 36 3.50 9.79 -4.38
C THR A 36 4.28 10.28 -5.60
N LYS A 37 5.32 11.09 -5.41
CA LYS A 37 6.24 11.51 -6.50
C LYS A 37 7.24 10.43 -6.91
N ASP A 38 7.27 9.32 -6.16
CA ASP A 38 8.19 8.22 -6.40
C ASP A 38 7.63 7.35 -7.53
N PRO A 39 8.37 7.15 -8.64
CA PRO A 39 7.90 6.36 -9.77
C PRO A 39 7.68 4.88 -9.43
N ASN A 40 8.24 4.39 -8.32
CA ASN A 40 8.10 3.00 -7.88
C ASN A 40 6.96 2.81 -6.89
N VAL A 41 6.11 3.82 -6.67
CA VAL A 41 4.98 3.75 -5.74
C VAL A 41 3.67 4.00 -6.49
N GLY A 42 2.79 2.99 -6.51
CA GLY A 42 1.43 3.09 -7.04
C GLY A 42 0.40 3.13 -5.90
N VAL A 43 -0.56 4.06 -5.96
CA VAL A 43 -1.66 4.14 -4.97
C VAL A 43 -2.97 3.76 -5.66
N VAL A 44 -3.49 2.58 -5.37
CA VAL A 44 -4.62 1.99 -6.10
C VAL A 44 -5.88 2.03 -5.23
N PRO A 45 -7.03 2.52 -5.74
CA PRO A 45 -8.29 2.45 -5.01
C PRO A 45 -8.67 0.98 -4.77
N VAL A 46 -9.21 0.70 -3.59
CA VAL A 46 -9.77 -0.61 -3.24
C VAL A 46 -11.16 -0.72 -3.86
N PRO A 47 -11.39 -1.68 -4.77
CA PRO A 47 -12.70 -1.89 -5.38
C PRO A 47 -13.71 -2.36 -4.33
N ASP A 48 -14.72 -1.54 -4.07
CA ASP A 48 -15.74 -1.79 -3.05
C ASP A 48 -17.10 -1.22 -3.46
N ASP A 49 -17.99 -2.10 -3.95
CA ASP A 49 -19.35 -1.75 -4.39
C ASP A 49 -20.21 -1.10 -3.29
N ARG A 50 -19.85 -1.29 -2.01
CA ARG A 50 -20.59 -0.68 -0.89
C ARG A 50 -20.48 0.83 -0.95
N VAL A 51 -19.32 1.36 -1.35
CA VAL A 51 -19.09 2.80 -1.48
C VAL A 51 -20.00 3.39 -2.56
N GLU A 52 -20.14 2.71 -3.70
CA GLU A 52 -21.02 3.13 -4.79
C GLU A 52 -22.49 3.08 -4.39
N LYS A 53 -22.92 2.01 -3.71
CA LYS A 53 -24.29 1.89 -3.21
C LYS A 53 -24.62 2.99 -2.19
N LEU A 54 -23.68 3.32 -1.30
CA LEU A 54 -23.84 4.42 -0.37
C LEU A 54 -23.81 5.78 -1.09
N ALA A 55 -22.94 5.96 -2.08
CA ALA A 55 -22.91 7.18 -2.88
C ALA A 55 -24.23 7.39 -3.66
N ALA A 56 -24.85 6.33 -4.18
CA ALA A 56 -26.17 6.41 -4.81
C ALA A 56 -27.27 6.81 -3.83
N LEU A 57 -27.15 6.43 -2.55
CA LEU A 57 -28.07 6.81 -1.48
C LEU A 57 -27.91 8.29 -1.09
N TYR A 58 -26.69 8.72 -0.80
CA TYR A 58 -26.38 10.07 -0.30
C TYR A 58 -26.29 11.13 -1.39
N LYS A 59 -26.02 10.74 -2.64
CA LYS A 59 -25.74 11.62 -3.79
C LYS A 59 -24.70 12.70 -3.44
N PRO A 60 -23.52 12.31 -2.97
CA PRO A 60 -22.51 13.25 -2.51
C PRO A 60 -21.91 14.04 -3.69
N LYS A 61 -21.35 15.21 -3.40
CA LYS A 61 -20.51 15.94 -4.38
C LYS A 61 -19.23 15.17 -4.72
N LYS A 62 -18.75 14.31 -3.80
CA LYS A 62 -17.51 13.55 -3.95
C LYS A 62 -17.63 12.14 -3.37
N THR A 63 -17.11 11.16 -4.09
CA THR A 63 -16.95 9.78 -3.60
C THR A 63 -15.46 9.45 -3.47
N THR A 64 -15.04 8.93 -2.32
CA THR A 64 -13.64 8.62 -2.02
C THR A 64 -13.52 7.18 -1.54
N HIS A 65 -12.82 6.33 -2.31
CA HIS A 65 -12.58 4.95 -1.91
C HIS A 65 -11.41 4.85 -0.93
N ALA A 66 -11.33 3.71 -0.25
CA ALA A 66 -10.10 3.29 0.40
C ALA A 66 -9.02 3.13 -0.67
N ALA A 67 -7.76 3.31 -0.31
CA ALA A 67 -6.64 3.12 -1.22
C ALA A 67 -5.55 2.28 -0.56
N LEU A 68 -4.84 1.52 -1.38
CA LEU A 68 -3.74 0.67 -0.97
C LEU A 68 -2.48 1.08 -1.76
N GLN A 69 -1.34 1.09 -1.07
CA GLN A 69 -0.07 1.44 -1.68
C GLN A 69 0.69 0.17 -2.11
N PHE A 70 1.09 0.12 -3.36
CA PHE A 70 2.00 -0.89 -3.90
C PHE A 70 3.35 -0.25 -4.21
N VAL A 71 4.42 -0.94 -3.87
CA VAL A 71 5.80 -0.49 -4.10
C VAL A 71 6.48 -1.49 -5.02
N ASP A 72 6.99 -1.05 -6.16
CA ASP A 72 7.84 -1.88 -7.01
C ASP A 72 9.20 -2.02 -6.35
N ILE A 73 9.55 -3.24 -5.95
CA ILE A 73 10.86 -3.52 -5.40
C ILE A 73 11.71 -4.03 -6.57
N ALA A 74 12.89 -3.43 -6.75
CA ALA A 74 13.81 -3.76 -7.85
C ALA A 74 13.99 -5.29 -8.01
N GLY A 75 14.23 -5.79 -9.22
CA GLY A 75 14.35 -7.23 -9.43
C GLY A 75 15.47 -7.85 -8.61
N LEU A 76 15.18 -8.93 -7.87
CA LEU A 76 16.19 -9.68 -7.13
C LEU A 76 17.08 -10.46 -8.09
N VAL A 77 18.38 -10.28 -8.00
CA VAL A 77 19.37 -11.16 -8.64
C VAL A 77 19.96 -12.06 -7.56
N ARG A 78 20.24 -13.33 -7.89
CA ARG A 78 20.93 -14.26 -6.98
C ARG A 78 22.19 -13.60 -6.39
N GLY A 79 22.45 -13.81 -5.10
CA GLY A 79 23.61 -13.26 -4.41
C GLY A 79 23.39 -11.87 -3.79
N ALA A 80 22.16 -11.35 -3.72
CA ALA A 80 21.86 -10.07 -3.08
C ALA A 80 22.29 -10.01 -1.60
N SER A 81 22.27 -11.15 -0.90
CA SER A 81 22.73 -11.28 0.49
C SER A 81 24.25 -11.13 0.66
N LYS A 82 25.06 -11.34 -0.38
CA LYS A 82 26.53 -11.28 -0.31
C LYS A 82 27.10 -9.85 -0.35
N GLY A 83 26.24 -8.84 -0.46
CA GLY A 83 26.61 -7.43 -0.29
C GLY A 83 27.22 -6.74 -1.52
N GLU A 84 27.25 -7.39 -2.68
CA GLU A 84 27.67 -6.77 -3.94
C GLU A 84 26.49 -6.09 -4.66
N GLY A 85 26.55 -4.77 -4.86
CA GLY A 85 25.67 -4.04 -5.79
C GLY A 85 24.20 -3.82 -5.36
N LEU A 86 23.28 -3.87 -6.34
CA LEU A 86 21.85 -3.54 -6.21
C LEU A 86 21.08 -4.37 -5.16
N GLY A 87 21.61 -5.51 -4.72
CA GLY A 87 20.95 -6.42 -3.77
C GLY A 87 20.72 -5.81 -2.37
N ASN A 88 21.60 -4.93 -1.90
CA ASN A 88 21.38 -4.26 -0.60
C ASN A 88 20.26 -3.21 -0.67
N GLN A 89 20.08 -2.53 -1.81
CA GLN A 89 18.99 -1.59 -2.01
C GLN A 89 17.64 -2.31 -2.08
N PHE A 90 17.59 -3.48 -2.73
CA PHE A 90 16.43 -4.37 -2.70
C PHE A 90 15.98 -4.71 -1.27
N LEU A 91 16.92 -5.17 -0.45
CA LEU A 91 16.65 -5.58 0.93
C LEU A 91 16.23 -4.40 1.80
N ALA A 92 16.77 -3.20 1.55
CA ALA A 92 16.34 -1.97 2.23
C ALA A 92 14.87 -1.63 1.90
N ASN A 93 14.50 -1.66 0.63
CA ASN A 93 13.13 -1.34 0.19
C ASN A 93 12.10 -2.35 0.75
N ILE A 94 12.46 -3.64 0.86
CA ILE A 94 11.56 -4.63 1.53
C ILE A 94 11.36 -4.31 3.00
N ARG A 95 12.35 -3.75 3.71
CA ARG A 95 12.17 -3.40 5.13
C ARG A 95 11.08 -2.36 5.33
N GLU A 96 10.91 -1.45 4.38
CA GLU A 96 9.99 -0.32 4.46
C GLU A 96 8.52 -0.69 4.18
N VAL A 97 8.26 -1.82 3.52
CA VAL A 97 6.89 -2.28 3.24
C VAL A 97 6.29 -3.11 4.37
N ASP A 98 4.97 -3.21 4.47
CA ASP A 98 4.30 -3.98 5.53
C ASP A 98 4.03 -5.43 5.16
N ALA A 99 3.89 -5.70 3.86
CA ALA A 99 3.65 -7.03 3.31
C ALA A 99 4.33 -7.21 1.96
N VAL A 100 4.39 -8.46 1.48
CA VAL A 100 5.05 -8.81 0.22
C VAL A 100 4.06 -9.48 -0.74
N ALA A 101 3.95 -8.96 -1.96
CA ALA A 101 3.31 -9.62 -3.08
C ALA A 101 4.39 -10.30 -3.93
N HIS A 102 4.47 -11.62 -3.87
CA HIS A 102 5.51 -12.40 -4.55
C HIS A 102 4.99 -12.93 -5.89
N VAL A 103 5.46 -12.32 -6.98
CA VAL A 103 5.10 -12.68 -8.35
C VAL A 103 5.89 -13.92 -8.79
N LEU A 104 5.16 -14.98 -9.13
CA LEU A 104 5.68 -16.26 -9.59
C LEU A 104 5.25 -16.49 -11.04
N ARG A 105 6.20 -16.86 -11.90
CA ARG A 105 5.92 -17.14 -13.31
C ARG A 105 5.20 -18.48 -13.45
N CYS A 106 4.01 -18.44 -14.02
CA CYS A 106 3.16 -19.60 -14.32
C CYS A 106 2.75 -19.64 -15.81
N PHE A 107 3.49 -18.95 -16.68
CA PHE A 107 3.25 -18.89 -18.13
C PHE A 107 4.51 -19.25 -18.92
N SER A 108 4.34 -19.93 -20.05
CA SER A 108 5.41 -20.20 -21.00
C SER A 108 5.32 -19.23 -22.18
N ASP A 109 6.43 -18.57 -22.49
CA ASP A 109 6.54 -17.65 -23.62
C ASP A 109 7.90 -17.88 -24.29
N PRO A 110 7.96 -18.26 -25.58
CA PRO A 110 9.20 -18.48 -26.31
C PRO A 110 10.13 -17.28 -26.34
N ASP A 111 9.59 -16.06 -26.28
CA ASP A 111 10.35 -14.82 -26.36
C ASP A 111 10.90 -14.38 -24.99
N VAL A 112 10.50 -15.06 -23.91
CA VAL A 112 10.86 -14.70 -22.54
C VAL A 112 11.70 -15.79 -21.89
N VAL A 113 13.02 -15.61 -21.89
CA VAL A 113 13.97 -16.54 -21.29
C VAL A 113 13.88 -16.51 -19.75
N HIS A 114 13.72 -17.69 -19.15
CA HIS A 114 13.82 -17.86 -17.71
C HIS A 114 15.28 -17.92 -17.28
N VAL A 115 15.60 -17.35 -16.11
CA VAL A 115 17.00 -17.28 -15.59
C VAL A 115 17.66 -18.66 -15.45
N ASP A 116 16.87 -19.70 -15.22
CA ASP A 116 17.31 -21.10 -15.09
C ASP A 116 16.94 -21.98 -16.30
N GLY A 117 16.47 -21.38 -17.39
CA GLY A 117 16.06 -22.10 -18.62
C GLY A 117 14.77 -22.92 -18.52
N THR A 118 14.28 -23.23 -17.32
CA THR A 118 13.01 -23.94 -17.07
C THR A 118 12.12 -23.14 -16.13
N ILE A 119 10.80 -23.29 -16.25
CA ILE A 119 9.83 -22.58 -15.42
C ILE A 119 9.43 -23.47 -14.24
N ASP A 120 9.71 -23.02 -13.02
CA ASP A 120 9.28 -23.70 -11.80
C ASP A 120 9.00 -22.68 -10.69
N PRO A 121 7.73 -22.34 -10.42
CA PRO A 121 7.39 -21.30 -9.45
C PRO A 121 7.82 -21.65 -8.02
N LEU A 122 7.98 -22.93 -7.68
CA LEU A 122 8.43 -23.35 -6.34
C LEU A 122 9.92 -23.08 -6.16
N ARG A 123 10.72 -23.49 -7.14
CA ARG A 123 12.15 -23.18 -7.15
C ARG A 123 12.39 -21.68 -7.15
N ASP A 124 11.64 -20.94 -7.96
CA ASP A 124 11.78 -19.48 -8.05
C ASP A 124 11.45 -18.82 -6.70
N LYS A 125 10.43 -19.33 -6.00
CA LYS A 125 10.11 -18.92 -4.63
C LYS A 125 11.26 -19.20 -3.66
N GLU A 126 11.83 -20.40 -3.70
CA GLU A 126 12.94 -20.80 -2.83
C GLU A 126 14.16 -19.90 -3.01
N VAL A 127 14.46 -19.46 -4.24
CA VAL A 127 15.56 -18.54 -4.50
C VAL A 127 15.36 -17.22 -3.76
N VAL A 128 14.18 -16.61 -3.87
CA VAL A 128 13.87 -15.35 -3.19
C VAL A 128 13.87 -15.54 -1.68
N ASP A 129 13.21 -16.59 -1.18
CA ASP A 129 13.14 -16.87 0.25
C ASP A 129 14.52 -17.09 0.87
N THR A 130 15.41 -17.82 0.19
CA THR A 130 16.77 -18.06 0.66
C THR A 130 17.54 -16.75 0.86
N GLU A 131 17.46 -15.82 -0.10
CA GLU A 131 18.15 -14.52 0.02
C GLU A 131 17.60 -13.68 1.18
N LEU A 132 16.28 -13.69 1.39
CA LEU A 132 15.65 -12.99 2.53
C LEU A 132 16.03 -13.63 3.86
N GLN A 133 16.04 -14.97 3.94
CA GLN A 133 16.39 -15.73 5.13
C GLN A 133 17.85 -15.53 5.52
N LEU A 134 18.78 -15.56 4.55
CA LEU A 134 20.20 -15.28 4.79
C LEU A 134 20.40 -13.87 5.38
N LYS A 135 19.66 -12.88 4.87
CA LYS A 135 19.75 -11.52 5.41
C LYS A 135 19.18 -11.39 6.81
N ASP A 136 18.07 -12.07 7.08
CA ASP A 136 17.46 -12.14 8.40
C ASP A 136 18.39 -12.83 9.40
N LEU A 137 19.04 -13.94 9.01
CA LEU A 137 20.00 -14.65 9.83
C LEU A 137 21.19 -13.76 10.20
N GLU A 138 21.78 -13.06 9.22
CA GLU A 138 22.87 -12.09 9.47
C GLU A 138 22.45 -11.00 10.47
N SER A 139 21.23 -10.48 10.30
CA SER A 139 20.68 -9.42 11.16
C SER A 139 20.41 -9.94 12.58
N LEU A 140 19.87 -11.15 12.67
CA LEU A 140 19.51 -11.82 13.92
C LEU A 140 20.75 -12.18 14.73
N GLU A 141 21.80 -12.72 14.10
CA GLU A 141 23.06 -13.07 14.78
C GLU A 141 23.72 -11.84 15.41
N LYS A 142 23.77 -10.71 14.69
CA LYS A 142 24.30 -9.44 15.24
C LYS A 142 23.50 -8.95 16.44
N LYS A 143 22.16 -9.03 16.39
CA LYS A 143 21.29 -8.66 17.52
C LYS A 143 21.48 -9.62 18.70
N ARG A 144 21.58 -10.91 18.42
CA ARG A 144 21.79 -11.96 19.42
C ARG A 144 23.12 -11.81 20.17
N GLU A 145 24.22 -11.53 19.46
CA GLU A 145 25.54 -11.34 20.09
C GLU A 145 25.55 -10.18 21.10
N ARG A 146 24.86 -9.08 20.76
CA ARG A 146 24.67 -7.95 21.68
C ARG A 146 23.82 -8.36 22.87
N ARG A 147 22.69 -9.03 22.62
CA ARG A 147 21.75 -9.44 23.68
C ARG A 147 22.32 -10.48 24.64
N LEU A 148 23.23 -11.33 24.18
CA LEU A 148 24.01 -12.25 25.02
C LEU A 148 24.87 -11.53 26.06
N LYS A 149 25.37 -10.34 25.74
CA LYS A 149 26.13 -9.52 26.70
C LYS A 149 25.19 -8.93 27.75
N ASP A 150 24.04 -8.44 27.33
CA ASP A 150 23.01 -7.89 28.23
C ASP A 150 22.43 -8.94 29.19
N ALA A 151 22.31 -10.20 28.75
CA ALA A 151 21.81 -11.31 29.56
C ALA A 151 22.66 -11.64 30.80
N LYS A 152 23.88 -11.10 30.88
CA LYS A 152 24.77 -11.21 32.04
C LYS A 152 24.47 -10.16 33.12
N ALA A 153 23.69 -9.12 32.81
CA ALA A 153 23.32 -8.10 33.79
C ALA A 153 22.43 -8.71 34.89
N PRO A 154 22.60 -8.31 36.16
CA PRO A 154 21.75 -8.79 37.24
C PRO A 154 20.34 -8.17 37.18
N GLY A 155 19.35 -8.89 37.71
CA GLY A 155 17.97 -8.42 37.84
C GLY A 155 17.19 -8.39 36.52
N LYS A 156 16.11 -7.60 36.51
CA LYS A 156 15.11 -7.53 35.43
C LYS A 156 15.70 -7.33 34.02
N PRO A 157 16.71 -6.47 33.78
CA PRO A 157 17.28 -6.29 32.44
C PRO A 157 17.91 -7.57 31.87
N GLY A 158 18.55 -8.38 32.71
CA GLY A 158 19.16 -9.64 32.30
C GLY A 158 18.13 -10.73 32.03
N GLU A 159 17.03 -10.76 32.81
CA GLU A 159 15.91 -11.66 32.59
C GLU A 159 15.18 -11.35 31.27
N GLU A 160 14.92 -10.07 30.98
CA GLU A 160 14.35 -9.64 29.70
C GLU A 160 15.24 -10.02 28.52
N ALA A 161 16.56 -9.89 28.65
CA ALA A 161 17.51 -10.29 27.62
C ALA A 161 17.52 -11.81 27.38
N LYS A 162 17.37 -12.62 28.43
CA LYS A 162 17.24 -14.08 28.30
C LYS A 162 15.94 -14.47 27.59
N ALA A 163 14.84 -13.78 27.89
CA ALA A 163 13.56 -14.00 27.21
C ALA A 163 13.65 -13.64 25.71
N ASP A 164 14.32 -12.53 25.35
CA ASP A 164 14.59 -12.20 23.94
C ASP A 164 15.41 -13.27 23.25
N LEU A 165 16.49 -13.75 23.89
CA LEU A 165 17.36 -14.78 23.33
C LEU A 165 16.61 -16.09 23.07
N ALA A 166 15.66 -16.48 23.91
CA ALA A 166 14.84 -17.66 23.69
C ALA A 166 14.01 -17.53 22.40
N VAL A 167 13.43 -16.36 22.14
CA VAL A 167 12.72 -16.07 20.88
C VAL A 167 13.68 -16.05 19.70
N TYR A 168 14.86 -15.42 19.87
CA TYR A 168 15.86 -15.32 18.80
C TYR A 168 16.37 -16.71 18.39
N ASP A 169 16.58 -17.61 19.35
CA ASP A 169 17.02 -18.98 19.10
C ASP A 169 15.96 -19.79 18.35
N LYS A 170 14.67 -19.65 18.72
CA LYS A 170 13.55 -20.28 17.97
C LYS A 170 13.51 -19.80 16.52
N VAL A 171 13.60 -18.49 16.30
CA VAL A 171 13.54 -17.91 14.95
C VAL A 171 14.76 -18.30 14.13
N ARG A 172 15.95 -18.26 14.73
CA ARG A 172 17.20 -18.71 14.12
C ARG A 172 17.10 -20.14 13.62
N ALA A 173 16.62 -21.06 14.46
CA ALA A 173 16.49 -22.48 14.09
C ALA A 173 15.54 -22.70 12.90
N ALA A 174 14.50 -21.86 12.75
CA ALA A 174 13.63 -21.92 11.58
C ALA A 174 14.34 -21.42 10.31
N LEU A 175 15.05 -20.29 10.39
CA LEU A 175 15.80 -19.71 9.27
C LEU A 175 16.91 -20.66 8.79
N GLU A 176 17.66 -21.28 9.70
CA GLU A 176 18.70 -22.27 9.37
C GLU A 176 18.12 -23.53 8.71
N ALA A 177 16.86 -23.87 9.01
CA ALA A 177 16.11 -24.97 8.37
C ALA A 177 15.41 -24.56 7.07
N GLY A 178 15.70 -23.38 6.52
CA GLY A 178 15.08 -22.87 5.28
C GLY A 178 13.62 -22.45 5.44
N ARG A 179 13.13 -22.28 6.66
CA ARG A 179 11.75 -21.84 6.94
C ARG A 179 11.70 -20.35 7.29
N PRO A 180 10.72 -19.60 6.78
CA PRO A 180 10.63 -18.16 7.04
C PRO A 180 10.23 -17.88 8.50
N ALA A 181 10.63 -16.72 9.04
CA ALA A 181 10.32 -16.35 10.42
C ALA A 181 8.81 -16.33 10.73
N ARG A 182 7.96 -15.99 9.75
CA ARG A 182 6.48 -16.04 9.88
C ARG A 182 5.91 -17.43 10.19
N SER A 183 6.68 -18.50 9.96
CA SER A 183 6.24 -19.88 10.23
C SER A 183 6.51 -20.34 11.66
N VAL A 184 7.18 -19.52 12.47
CA VAL A 184 7.53 -19.87 13.84
C VAL A 184 6.33 -19.62 14.75
N PRO A 185 5.81 -20.65 15.44
CA PRO A 185 4.75 -20.45 16.42
C PRO A 185 5.33 -19.71 17.63
N LEU A 186 4.72 -18.57 17.96
CA LEU A 186 5.12 -17.71 19.07
C LEU A 186 3.90 -17.45 19.97
N GLY A 187 4.11 -17.40 21.28
CA GLY A 187 3.07 -17.00 22.24
C GLY A 187 2.86 -15.49 22.30
N GLU A 188 1.80 -15.05 23.00
CA GLU A 188 1.46 -13.61 23.14
C GLU A 188 2.59 -12.76 23.73
N GLU A 189 3.40 -13.32 24.64
CA GLU A 189 4.56 -12.64 25.23
C GLU A 189 5.80 -12.63 24.31
N GLU A 190 5.85 -13.53 23.32
CA GLU A 190 6.98 -13.70 22.40
C GLU A 190 6.82 -12.87 21.12
N GLU A 191 5.59 -12.69 20.64
CA GLU A 191 5.29 -11.92 19.43
C GLU A 191 5.85 -10.48 19.44
N PRO A 192 5.72 -9.69 20.52
CA PRO A 192 6.29 -8.35 20.56
C PRO A 192 7.82 -8.35 20.37
N ARG A 193 8.50 -9.33 20.99
CA ARG A 193 9.97 -9.48 20.92
C ARG A 193 10.42 -9.84 19.50
N ALA A 194 9.69 -10.76 18.85
CA ALA A 194 9.95 -11.10 17.46
C ALA A 194 9.68 -9.91 16.51
N ARG A 195 8.67 -9.09 16.80
CA ARG A 195 8.34 -7.90 15.99
C ARG A 195 9.45 -6.85 16.02
N GLU A 196 10.14 -6.68 17.15
CA GLU A 196 11.30 -5.78 17.29
C GLU A 196 12.52 -6.21 16.46
N LEU A 197 12.53 -7.45 15.97
CA LEU A 197 13.58 -7.90 15.05
C LEU A 197 13.48 -7.24 13.67
N PHE A 198 12.27 -6.83 13.26
CA PHE A 198 11.97 -6.29 11.92
C PHE A 198 12.50 -7.19 10.79
N LEU A 199 12.27 -8.50 10.92
CA LEU A 199 12.69 -9.50 9.95
C LEU A 199 11.88 -9.41 8.65
N LEU A 200 12.56 -9.62 7.53
CA LEU A 200 11.98 -9.61 6.18
C LEU A 200 10.99 -10.77 6.01
N THR A 201 11.39 -11.95 6.46
CA THR A 201 10.63 -13.20 6.34
C THR A 201 9.49 -13.33 7.34
N ALA A 202 9.37 -12.40 8.29
CA ALA A 202 8.23 -12.29 9.20
C ALA A 202 7.03 -11.58 8.55
N LYS A 203 7.25 -10.84 7.45
CA LYS A 203 6.17 -10.12 6.74
C LYS A 203 5.18 -11.11 6.13
N PRO A 204 3.87 -10.81 6.14
CA PRO A 204 2.87 -11.63 5.47
C PRO A 204 3.07 -11.59 3.96
N VAL A 205 2.78 -12.71 3.29
CA VAL A 205 3.02 -12.90 1.85
C VAL A 205 1.70 -13.21 1.12
N LEU A 206 1.54 -12.57 -0.04
CA LEU A 206 0.54 -12.89 -1.05
C LEU A 206 1.25 -13.39 -2.31
N TYR A 207 0.98 -14.63 -2.70
CA TYR A 207 1.52 -15.18 -3.94
C TYR A 207 0.71 -14.72 -5.14
N VAL A 208 1.40 -14.22 -6.16
CA VAL A 208 0.79 -13.78 -7.41
C VAL A 208 1.23 -14.73 -8.51
N ALA A 209 0.39 -15.70 -8.85
CA ALA A 209 0.64 -16.61 -9.97
C ALA A 209 0.34 -15.86 -11.28
N ASN A 210 1.39 -15.41 -11.95
CA ASN A 210 1.26 -14.73 -13.23
C ASN A 210 1.14 -15.76 -14.35
N VAL A 211 0.01 -15.77 -15.04
CA VAL A 211 -0.35 -16.73 -16.10
C VAL A 211 -0.46 -16.04 -17.47
N ASP A 212 -0.58 -16.84 -18.51
CA ASP A 212 -0.93 -16.43 -19.87
C ASP A 212 -2.45 -16.18 -19.98
N GLU A 213 -2.84 -15.41 -21.00
CA GLU A 213 -4.24 -15.14 -21.33
C GLU A 213 -5.03 -16.43 -21.58
N SER A 214 -4.44 -17.37 -22.32
CA SER A 214 -5.05 -18.66 -22.64
C SER A 214 -5.38 -19.52 -21.41
N GLN A 215 -4.72 -19.28 -20.28
CA GLN A 215 -4.92 -19.99 -19.03
C GLN A 215 -6.05 -19.41 -18.18
N LEU A 216 -6.51 -18.17 -18.43
CA LEU A 216 -7.47 -17.46 -17.58
C LEU A 216 -8.82 -18.19 -17.47
N ALA A 217 -9.28 -18.83 -18.54
CA ALA A 217 -10.55 -19.57 -18.54
C ALA A 217 -10.47 -20.90 -17.76
N ALA A 218 -9.27 -21.40 -17.46
CA ALA A 218 -9.05 -22.76 -16.94
C ALA A 218 -8.01 -22.80 -15.80
N LEU A 219 -7.94 -21.74 -14.99
CA LEU A 219 -6.98 -21.58 -13.88
C LEU A 219 -6.98 -22.76 -12.88
N ASP A 220 -8.14 -23.41 -12.69
CA ASP A 220 -8.27 -24.51 -11.74
C ASP A 220 -7.62 -25.81 -12.19
N SER A 221 -7.51 -26.02 -13.50
CA SER A 221 -6.84 -27.18 -14.10
C SER A 221 -5.38 -26.94 -14.42
N ASP A 222 -4.88 -25.71 -14.31
CA ASP A 222 -3.50 -25.38 -14.66
C ASP A 222 -2.51 -26.00 -13.65
N PRO A 223 -1.53 -26.81 -14.09
CA PRO A 223 -0.58 -27.47 -13.19
C PRO A 223 0.31 -26.51 -12.40
N LEU A 224 0.72 -25.38 -12.98
CA LEU A 224 1.59 -24.41 -12.30
C LEU A 224 0.81 -23.61 -11.26
N VAL A 225 -0.42 -23.20 -11.59
CA VAL A 225 -1.33 -22.55 -10.63
C VAL A 225 -1.67 -23.51 -9.48
N ALA A 226 -1.91 -24.80 -9.77
CA ALA A 226 -2.17 -25.82 -8.75
C ALA A 226 -0.98 -25.99 -7.78
N LYS A 227 0.26 -25.96 -8.28
CA LYS A 227 1.46 -25.97 -7.44
C LYS A 227 1.51 -24.75 -6.51
N VAL A 228 1.31 -23.55 -7.03
CA VAL A 228 1.29 -22.31 -6.22
C VAL A 228 0.15 -22.34 -5.19
N ARG A 229 -0.99 -22.92 -5.55
CA ARG A 229 -2.14 -23.11 -4.63
C ARG A 229 -1.84 -24.05 -3.49
N ALA A 230 -1.19 -25.17 -3.78
CA ALA A 230 -0.74 -26.10 -2.75
C ALA A 230 0.27 -25.43 -1.81
N LEU A 231 1.24 -24.68 -2.36
CA LEU A 231 2.20 -23.90 -1.59
C LEU A 231 1.52 -22.87 -0.67
N ALA A 232 0.61 -22.06 -1.22
CA ALA A 232 -0.09 -21.04 -0.44
C ALA A 232 -0.88 -21.65 0.72
N ARG A 233 -1.58 -22.78 0.47
CA ARG A 233 -2.29 -23.51 1.53
C ARG A 233 -1.35 -24.07 2.60
N ALA A 234 -0.21 -24.64 2.21
CA ALA A 234 0.76 -25.20 3.15
C ALA A 234 1.38 -24.11 4.06
N GLU A 235 1.59 -22.90 3.55
CA GLU A 235 2.12 -21.78 4.33
C GLU A 235 1.04 -20.92 5.02
N GLY A 236 -0.25 -21.22 4.82
CA GLY A 236 -1.35 -20.35 5.28
C GLY A 236 -1.33 -18.96 4.62
N ALA A 237 -0.70 -18.85 3.45
CA ALA A 237 -0.57 -17.62 2.67
C ALA A 237 -1.78 -17.42 1.73
N ARG A 238 -1.97 -16.19 1.29
CA ARG A 238 -2.97 -15.86 0.25
C ARG A 238 -2.36 -16.07 -1.14
N MET A 239 -3.22 -16.29 -2.13
CA MET A 239 -2.80 -16.31 -3.54
C MET A 239 -3.81 -15.62 -4.44
N VAL A 240 -3.35 -15.04 -5.54
CA VAL A 240 -4.17 -14.63 -6.67
C VAL A 240 -3.49 -15.09 -7.96
N ALA A 241 -4.28 -15.61 -8.91
CA ALA A 241 -3.82 -15.84 -10.28
C ALA A 241 -4.29 -14.69 -11.18
N ILE A 242 -3.37 -14.13 -11.95
CA ILE A 242 -3.62 -12.99 -12.85
C ILE A 242 -2.83 -13.16 -14.15
N CYS A 243 -3.26 -12.52 -15.23
CA CYS A 243 -2.43 -12.33 -16.41
C CYS A 243 -2.01 -10.87 -16.49
N SER A 244 -0.75 -10.58 -16.13
CA SER A 244 -0.25 -9.19 -16.08
C SER A 244 -0.35 -8.47 -17.43
N LYS A 245 -0.28 -9.22 -18.54
CA LYS A 245 -0.41 -8.69 -19.90
C LYS A 245 -1.84 -8.19 -20.17
N VAL A 246 -2.84 -9.04 -19.91
CA VAL A 246 -4.27 -8.69 -20.01
C VAL A 246 -4.59 -7.50 -19.11
N GLU A 247 -4.07 -7.47 -17.88
CA GLU A 247 -4.29 -6.32 -16.98
C GLU A 247 -3.70 -5.02 -17.55
N ALA A 248 -2.52 -5.07 -18.18
CA ALA A 248 -1.92 -3.91 -18.82
C ALA A 248 -2.70 -3.43 -20.04
N GLU A 249 -3.26 -4.35 -20.83
CA GLU A 249 -4.13 -4.05 -21.98
C GLU A 249 -5.43 -3.37 -21.51
N ILE A 250 -6.08 -3.88 -20.45
CA ILE A 250 -7.29 -3.28 -19.87
C ILE A 250 -7.08 -1.81 -19.48
N GLN A 251 -5.90 -1.46 -18.94
CA GLN A 251 -5.62 -0.08 -18.54
C GLN A 251 -5.48 0.87 -19.73
N GLN A 252 -5.13 0.36 -20.91
CA GLN A 252 -5.02 1.15 -22.13
C GLN A 252 -6.36 1.31 -22.85
N LEU A 253 -7.34 0.45 -22.54
CA LEU A 253 -8.67 0.52 -23.12
C LEU A 253 -9.53 1.62 -22.48
N PRO A 254 -10.36 2.31 -23.29
CA PRO A 254 -11.43 3.18 -22.79
C PRO A 254 -12.40 2.41 -21.89
N GLU A 255 -12.95 3.09 -20.87
CA GLU A 255 -13.83 2.46 -19.87
C GLU A 255 -15.02 1.71 -20.49
N ALA A 256 -15.60 2.25 -21.56
CA ALA A 256 -16.73 1.65 -22.26
C ALA A 256 -16.40 0.30 -22.95
N GLU A 257 -15.15 0.07 -23.34
CA GLU A 257 -14.71 -1.13 -24.06
C GLU A 257 -14.22 -2.24 -23.11
N ARG A 258 -13.90 -1.89 -21.86
CA ARG A 258 -13.34 -2.83 -20.88
C ARG A 258 -14.27 -4.00 -20.59
N GLY A 259 -15.57 -3.74 -20.49
CA GLY A 259 -16.56 -4.78 -20.18
C GLY A 259 -16.65 -5.84 -21.29
N GLU A 260 -16.62 -5.42 -22.55
CA GLU A 260 -16.61 -6.33 -23.70
C GLU A 260 -15.33 -7.15 -23.74
N TYR A 261 -14.17 -6.49 -23.60
CA TYR A 261 -12.87 -7.17 -23.58
C TYR A 261 -12.77 -8.20 -22.45
N LEU A 262 -13.18 -7.85 -21.22
CA LEU A 262 -13.21 -8.78 -20.08
C LEU A 262 -14.04 -10.05 -20.39
N ALA A 263 -15.20 -9.88 -21.03
CA ALA A 263 -16.03 -11.01 -21.43
C ALA A 263 -15.32 -11.91 -22.47
N THR A 264 -14.56 -11.34 -23.41
CA THR A 264 -13.82 -12.13 -24.41
C THR A 264 -12.72 -13.01 -23.80
N VAL A 265 -12.06 -12.52 -22.75
CA VAL A 265 -11.01 -13.27 -22.01
C VAL A 265 -11.58 -14.13 -20.86
N GLY A 266 -12.91 -14.21 -20.74
CA GLY A 266 -13.58 -15.06 -19.75
C GLY A 266 -13.55 -14.52 -18.32
N LEU A 267 -13.39 -13.21 -18.13
CA LEU A 267 -13.35 -12.55 -16.84
C LEU A 267 -14.61 -11.69 -16.59
N SER A 268 -15.13 -11.72 -15.36
CA SER A 268 -16.23 -10.84 -14.94
C SER A 268 -15.74 -9.52 -14.35
N GLU A 269 -14.47 -9.45 -13.95
CA GLU A 269 -13.81 -8.26 -13.40
C GLU A 269 -12.30 -8.33 -13.67
N PRO A 270 -11.59 -7.19 -13.64
CA PRO A 270 -10.13 -7.17 -13.72
C PRO A 270 -9.48 -7.98 -12.59
N GLY A 271 -8.43 -8.74 -12.90
CA GLY A 271 -7.65 -9.50 -11.93
C GLY A 271 -6.94 -8.61 -10.91
N LEU A 272 -6.58 -7.38 -11.28
CA LEU A 272 -6.04 -6.38 -10.35
C LEU A 272 -7.00 -6.09 -9.18
N ASN A 273 -8.32 -6.11 -9.41
CA ASN A 273 -9.28 -5.87 -8.34
C ASN A 273 -9.18 -6.95 -7.25
N ARG A 274 -9.02 -8.21 -7.67
CA ARG A 274 -8.79 -9.34 -6.76
C ARG A 274 -7.46 -9.19 -6.00
N LEU A 275 -6.40 -8.80 -6.70
CA LEU A 275 -5.09 -8.54 -6.10
C LEU A 275 -5.16 -7.47 -4.99
N VAL A 276 -5.83 -6.35 -5.26
CA VAL A 276 -5.99 -5.25 -4.29
C VAL A 276 -6.81 -5.69 -3.08
N ARG A 277 -7.92 -6.41 -3.29
CA ARG A 277 -8.75 -6.92 -2.17
C ARG A 277 -8.02 -7.94 -1.31
N GLU A 278 -7.29 -8.87 -1.92
CA GLU A 278 -6.46 -9.83 -1.17
C GLU A 278 -5.31 -9.15 -0.43
N GLY A 279 -4.68 -8.13 -1.03
CA GLY A 279 -3.66 -7.32 -0.37
C GLY A 279 -4.21 -6.54 0.84
N PHE A 280 -5.40 -5.95 0.70
CA PHE A 280 -6.09 -5.26 1.78
C PHE A 280 -6.41 -6.21 2.94
N ALA A 281 -6.89 -7.42 2.61
CA ALA A 281 -7.15 -8.47 3.59
C ALA A 281 -5.87 -9.02 4.24
N LEU A 282 -4.77 -9.15 3.49
CA LEU A 282 -3.46 -9.59 3.96
C LEU A 282 -2.91 -8.69 5.08
N LEU A 283 -3.10 -7.38 4.92
CA LEU A 283 -2.68 -6.38 5.92
C LEU A 283 -3.60 -6.32 7.15
N GLY A 284 -4.65 -7.15 7.18
CA GLY A 284 -5.64 -7.17 8.26
C GLY A 284 -6.48 -5.89 8.29
N LEU A 285 -6.73 -5.29 7.13
CA LEU A 285 -7.49 -4.06 7.01
C LEU A 285 -8.99 -4.33 6.81
N GLN A 286 -9.79 -3.35 7.19
CA GLN A 286 -11.22 -3.26 6.94
C GLN A 286 -11.58 -1.80 6.68
N SER A 287 -12.80 -1.56 6.20
CA SER A 287 -13.29 -0.22 5.93
C SER A 287 -14.51 0.13 6.79
N PHE A 288 -14.57 1.39 7.22
CA PHE A 288 -15.81 2.00 7.69
C PHE A 288 -16.11 3.23 6.82
N PHE A 289 -17.35 3.68 6.82
CA PHE A 289 -17.82 4.72 5.92
C PHE A 289 -18.31 5.95 6.67
N THR A 290 -18.14 7.10 6.03
CA THR A 290 -18.86 8.34 6.38
C THR A 290 -19.62 8.77 5.13
N GLY A 291 -20.91 9.11 5.27
CA GLY A 291 -21.75 9.55 4.16
C GLY A 291 -22.48 10.85 4.48
N GLY A 292 -22.67 11.68 3.45
CA GLY A 292 -23.39 12.94 3.52
C GLY A 292 -23.43 13.63 2.14
N GLU A 293 -24.04 14.81 2.07
CA GLU A 293 -24.19 15.55 0.80
C GLU A 293 -22.86 16.00 0.20
N ASP A 294 -21.83 16.22 1.02
CA ASP A 294 -20.53 16.67 0.54
C ASP A 294 -19.63 15.50 0.11
N GLU A 295 -19.50 14.46 0.94
CA GLU A 295 -18.60 13.33 0.66
C GLU A 295 -19.18 12.00 1.17
N CYS A 296 -19.11 10.96 0.32
CA CYS A 296 -19.17 9.56 0.74
C CYS A 296 -17.76 8.99 0.70
N ARG A 297 -17.25 8.51 1.83
CA ARG A 297 -15.86 8.10 1.96
C ARG A 297 -15.69 6.80 2.71
N ALA A 298 -14.83 5.94 2.18
CA ALA A 298 -14.29 4.77 2.87
C ALA A 298 -12.99 5.12 3.61
N TRP A 299 -12.98 4.84 4.90
CA TRP A 299 -11.84 5.01 5.78
C TRP A 299 -11.21 3.66 6.09
N VAL A 300 -9.88 3.61 6.06
CA VAL A 300 -9.12 2.37 6.28
C VAL A 300 -8.69 2.27 7.74
N ILE A 301 -8.99 1.14 8.37
CA ILE A 301 -8.57 0.81 9.74
C ILE A 301 -8.13 -0.65 9.81
N ARG A 302 -7.34 -1.01 10.83
CA ARG A 302 -7.03 -2.42 11.11
C ARG A 302 -8.25 -3.11 11.75
N LYS A 303 -8.42 -4.40 11.50
CA LYS A 303 -9.39 -5.22 12.23
C LYS A 303 -9.13 -5.13 13.74
N GLY A 304 -10.20 -5.00 14.53
CA GLY A 304 -10.09 -4.82 15.99
C GLY A 304 -9.88 -3.37 16.45
N THR A 305 -9.81 -2.40 15.54
CA THR A 305 -9.68 -0.97 15.90
C THR A 305 -10.92 -0.49 16.66
N ARG A 306 -10.72 0.21 17.78
CA ARG A 306 -11.81 0.77 18.59
C ARG A 306 -12.32 2.08 18.02
N ALA A 307 -13.57 2.45 18.34
CA ALA A 307 -14.23 3.64 17.81
C ALA A 307 -13.42 4.96 17.95
N PRO A 308 -12.73 5.24 19.08
CA PRO A 308 -11.90 6.45 19.20
C PRO A 308 -10.74 6.47 18.19
N GLN A 309 -10.07 5.33 17.99
CA GLN A 309 -8.94 5.19 17.07
C GLN A 309 -9.41 5.29 15.61
N ALA A 310 -10.57 4.70 15.29
CA ALA A 310 -11.19 4.84 13.98
C ALA A 310 -11.56 6.30 13.68
N ALA A 311 -12.06 7.03 14.69
CA ALA A 311 -12.28 8.47 14.56
C ALA A 311 -10.97 9.26 14.35
N GLY A 312 -9.87 8.82 14.93
CA GLY A 312 -8.52 9.34 14.69
C GLY A 312 -8.08 9.25 13.23
N ALA A 313 -8.54 8.23 12.50
CA ALA A 313 -8.29 8.11 11.06
C ALA A 313 -8.94 9.24 10.25
N ILE A 314 -10.06 9.80 10.74
CA ILE A 314 -10.71 10.98 10.16
C ILE A 314 -9.91 12.24 10.52
N HIS A 315 -9.65 12.43 11.82
CA HIS A 315 -8.87 13.54 12.34
C HIS A 315 -8.36 13.23 13.75
N SER A 316 -7.11 13.59 14.06
CA SER A 316 -6.47 13.27 15.35
C SER A 316 -7.19 13.90 16.56
N ASP A 317 -7.82 15.06 16.40
CA ASP A 317 -8.64 15.67 17.46
C ASP A 317 -9.90 14.86 17.79
N PHE A 318 -10.45 14.10 16.83
CA PHE A 318 -11.63 13.26 17.11
C PHE A 318 -11.30 12.08 18.01
N GLU A 319 -10.09 11.52 17.89
CA GLU A 319 -9.62 10.47 18.81
C GLU A 319 -9.47 11.00 20.23
N ARG A 320 -8.76 12.13 20.38
CA ARG A 320 -8.54 12.79 21.69
C ARG A 320 -9.85 13.26 22.33
N GLY A 321 -10.74 13.81 21.52
CA GLY A 321 -12.00 14.39 21.95
C GLY A 321 -13.18 13.43 21.95
N PHE A 322 -12.97 12.14 21.65
CA PHE A 322 -14.05 11.19 21.40
C PHE A 322 -15.06 11.13 22.54
N ILE A 323 -16.34 11.31 22.22
CA ILE A 323 -17.47 11.17 23.15
C ILE A 323 -18.21 9.86 22.87
N LYS A 324 -18.70 9.72 21.64
CA LYS A 324 -19.50 8.59 21.16
C LYS A 324 -19.56 8.59 19.63
N ALA A 325 -19.93 7.45 19.05
CA ALA A 325 -20.23 7.34 17.62
C ALA A 325 -21.67 6.86 17.41
N GLU A 326 -22.37 7.46 16.46
CA GLU A 326 -23.60 6.89 15.91
C GLU A 326 -23.18 5.92 14.79
N VAL A 327 -23.66 4.67 14.86
CA VAL A 327 -23.21 3.59 13.98
C VAL A 327 -24.42 2.89 13.37
N ILE A 328 -24.42 2.73 12.05
CA ILE A 328 -25.37 1.92 11.29
C ILE A 328 -24.57 1.01 10.36
N ARG A 329 -24.91 -0.27 10.26
CA ARG A 329 -24.28 -1.16 9.27
C ARG A 329 -24.74 -0.77 7.85
N TRP A 330 -23.83 -0.72 6.87
CA TRP A 330 -24.12 -0.21 5.51
C TRP A 330 -25.36 -0.82 4.85
N ASP A 331 -25.59 -2.13 5.02
CA ASP A 331 -26.71 -2.85 4.41
C ASP A 331 -28.03 -2.58 5.14
N GLU A 332 -28.03 -2.36 6.46
CA GLU A 332 -29.20 -1.88 7.21
C GLU A 332 -29.59 -0.47 6.77
N LEU A 333 -28.59 0.39 6.55
CA LEU A 333 -28.84 1.74 6.03
C LEU A 333 -29.49 1.69 4.65
N LEU A 334 -28.96 0.87 3.73
CA LEU A 334 -29.56 0.68 2.40
C LEU A 334 -30.96 0.08 2.48
N ARG A 335 -31.18 -0.92 3.34
CA ARG A 335 -32.50 -1.55 3.54
C ARG A 335 -33.56 -0.56 4.00
N HIS A 336 -33.17 0.42 4.81
CA HIS A 336 -34.09 1.44 5.33
C HIS A 336 -34.17 2.72 4.48
N GLY A 337 -33.24 2.90 3.54
CA GLY A 337 -33.27 3.98 2.54
C GLY A 337 -32.93 5.38 3.06
N SER A 338 -32.69 5.55 4.36
CA SER A 338 -32.16 6.79 4.94
C SER A 338 -31.71 6.57 6.40
N GLU A 339 -30.84 7.44 6.89
CA GLU A 339 -30.43 7.43 8.31
C GLU A 339 -31.62 7.67 9.25
N ALA A 340 -32.53 8.56 8.88
CA ALA A 340 -33.73 8.85 9.66
C ALA A 340 -34.64 7.62 9.78
N ALA A 341 -34.87 6.90 8.67
CA ALA A 341 -35.63 5.66 8.67
C ALA A 341 -34.92 4.57 9.47
N ALA A 342 -33.59 4.39 9.29
CA ALA A 342 -32.80 3.43 10.04
C ALA A 342 -32.85 3.70 11.56
N LYS A 343 -32.76 4.97 11.96
CA LYS A 343 -32.89 5.40 13.36
C LYS A 343 -34.28 5.12 13.92
N SER A 344 -35.34 5.44 13.18
CA SER A 344 -36.73 5.20 13.61
C SER A 344 -37.04 3.71 13.83
N ARG A 345 -36.32 2.83 13.11
CA ARG A 345 -36.46 1.36 13.20
C ARG A 345 -35.48 0.71 14.18
N GLY A 346 -34.71 1.51 14.92
CA GLY A 346 -33.75 1.01 15.92
C GLY A 346 -32.47 0.40 15.35
N ALA A 347 -32.19 0.57 14.05
CA ALA A 347 -30.97 0.06 13.42
C ALA A 347 -29.73 0.94 13.70
N MET A 348 -29.93 2.20 14.12
CA MET A 348 -28.85 3.10 14.54
C MET A 348 -28.48 2.87 16.01
N ARG A 349 -27.22 2.52 16.26
CA ARG A 349 -26.66 2.36 17.60
C ARG A 349 -25.85 3.57 18.01
N VAL A 350 -25.74 3.80 19.32
CA VAL A 350 -24.86 4.82 19.90
C VAL A 350 -23.78 4.09 20.69
N GLU A 351 -22.57 4.14 20.17
CA GLU A 351 -21.44 3.33 20.63
C GLU A 351 -20.43 4.18 21.41
N GLY A 352 -19.87 3.56 22.45
CA GLY A 352 -18.88 4.15 23.35
C GLY A 352 -17.43 3.90 22.94
N LYS A 353 -16.49 4.14 23.86
CA LYS A 353 -15.05 4.01 23.62
C LYS A 353 -14.57 2.57 23.42
N ASP A 354 -15.28 1.61 23.98
CA ASP A 354 -14.91 0.18 23.92
C ASP A 354 -15.46 -0.53 22.69
N TYR A 355 -16.30 0.15 21.88
CA TYR A 355 -16.83 -0.43 20.67
C TYR A 355 -15.72 -0.73 19.66
N VAL A 356 -15.67 -1.98 19.20
CA VAL A 356 -14.79 -2.41 18.11
C VAL A 356 -15.55 -2.21 16.81
N VAL A 357 -15.01 -1.34 15.95
CA VAL A 357 -15.64 -1.00 14.67
C VAL A 357 -15.70 -2.25 13.80
N GLN A 358 -16.83 -2.45 13.14
CA GLN A 358 -17.05 -3.58 12.23
C GLN A 358 -16.84 -3.14 10.78
N ASP A 359 -16.49 -4.10 9.92
CA ASP A 359 -16.34 -3.84 8.50
C ASP A 359 -17.69 -3.41 7.88
N GLY A 360 -17.67 -2.28 7.19
CA GLY A 360 -18.84 -1.66 6.58
C GLY A 360 -19.75 -0.89 7.54
N ASP A 361 -19.30 -0.57 8.74
CA ASP A 361 -20.00 0.38 9.59
C ASP A 361 -20.05 1.77 8.93
N VAL A 362 -21.21 2.40 8.88
CA VAL A 362 -21.41 3.81 8.55
C VAL A 362 -21.46 4.58 9.86
N MET A 363 -20.51 5.49 10.06
CA MET A 363 -20.26 6.13 11.35
C MET A 363 -20.40 7.65 11.29
N HIS A 364 -21.05 8.21 12.30
CA HIS A 364 -21.01 9.64 12.60
C HIS A 364 -20.43 9.88 14.00
N THR A 365 -19.21 10.40 14.05
CA THR A 365 -18.48 10.60 15.32
C THR A 365 -18.83 11.93 15.97
N ARG A 366 -19.12 11.89 17.28
CA ARG A 366 -19.20 13.10 18.12
C ARG A 366 -17.95 13.22 18.98
N ALA A 367 -17.23 14.33 18.83
CA ALA A 367 -16.02 14.62 19.59
C ALA A 367 -15.98 16.08 20.06
N ARG A 368 -15.30 16.34 21.18
CA ARG A 368 -14.94 17.71 21.60
C ARG A 368 -13.79 18.20 20.73
N VAL A 369 -14.01 19.30 20.02
CA VAL A 369 -12.95 19.94 19.24
C VAL A 369 -12.14 20.85 20.18
N PHE A 370 -10.85 20.55 20.32
CA PHE A 370 -9.94 21.40 21.09
C PHE A 370 -9.34 22.45 20.14
N THR A 371 -9.97 23.61 20.02
CA THR A 371 -9.36 24.75 19.31
C THR A 371 -8.20 25.27 20.15
N THR A 372 -6.98 25.02 19.67
CA THR A 372 -5.80 25.63 20.28
C THR A 372 -5.80 27.10 19.87
N VAL A 373 -6.25 28.00 20.74
CA VAL A 373 -6.00 29.43 20.54
C VAL A 373 -4.48 29.60 20.67
N LYS A 374 -3.78 29.78 19.54
CA LYS A 374 -2.39 30.24 19.55
C LYS A 374 -2.40 31.61 20.23
N ALA A 375 -2.06 31.65 21.51
CA ALA A 375 -1.74 32.90 22.18
C ALA A 375 -0.48 33.47 21.50
N THR A 376 -0.67 34.37 20.54
CA THR A 376 0.38 35.24 20.06
C THR A 376 0.85 36.05 21.27
N ARG A 377 1.95 35.61 21.90
CA ARG A 377 2.73 36.46 22.77
C ARG A 377 3.22 37.62 21.90
N ARG A 378 2.48 38.73 21.89
CA ARG A 378 3.01 40.03 21.47
C ARG A 378 4.18 40.31 22.40
N PHE A 379 5.40 40.07 21.92
CA PHE A 379 6.58 40.72 22.48
C PHE A 379 6.37 42.22 22.29
N ALA A 380 5.94 42.90 23.35
CA ALA A 380 5.96 44.34 23.39
C ALA A 380 7.43 44.77 23.30
N ALA A 381 7.81 45.38 22.18
CA ALA A 381 9.06 46.09 22.05
C ALA A 381 9.12 47.14 23.16
N ARG A 382 10.16 47.08 23.99
CA ARG A 382 10.43 48.11 25.01
C ARG A 382 10.74 49.42 24.28
N PRO A 383 10.03 50.53 24.56
CA PRO A 383 10.50 51.83 24.11
C PRO A 383 11.75 52.22 24.92
N SER A 384 12.78 52.67 24.22
CA SER A 384 13.96 53.31 24.81
C SER A 384 13.56 54.67 25.38
N THR A 385 13.59 54.83 26.70
CA THR A 385 13.49 56.13 27.36
C THR A 385 14.71 56.37 28.26
N VAL A 386 15.42 57.44 27.90
CA VAL A 386 16.53 58.11 28.61
C VAL A 386 16.11 58.48 30.04
N PRO A 387 17.00 58.44 31.05
CA PRO A 387 16.59 58.68 32.43
C PRO A 387 16.49 60.18 32.74
N LEU A 388 15.43 60.57 33.45
CA LEU A 388 15.41 61.81 34.21
C LEU A 388 14.99 61.53 35.66
N VAL A 389 15.60 62.31 36.53
CA VAL A 389 15.86 62.13 37.95
C VAL A 389 14.66 62.48 38.84
N ALA A 390 14.51 61.67 39.90
CA ALA A 390 14.03 61.92 41.27
C ALA A 390 12.72 62.69 41.55
N THR A 391 11.87 62.10 42.41
CA THR A 391 11.68 62.41 43.85
C THR A 391 10.26 62.06 44.30
N GLY A 392 10.09 61.54 45.52
CA GLY A 392 8.88 61.80 46.32
C GLY A 392 7.94 60.63 46.73
N ARG A 393 8.16 60.13 47.95
CA ARG A 393 7.20 59.79 49.04
C ARG A 393 5.98 58.86 48.82
N VAL A 394 6.07 57.69 49.47
CA VAL A 394 5.21 57.07 50.53
C VAL A 394 3.70 57.42 50.62
N GLY A 395 2.84 56.38 50.63
CA GLY A 395 1.50 56.37 51.27
C GLY A 395 0.65 55.11 50.96
N PRO A 396 -0.25 54.61 51.84
CA PRO A 396 -0.55 53.16 52.00
C PRO A 396 -1.94 52.64 51.51
N ASN A 397 -2.08 51.30 51.54
CA ASN A 397 -3.26 50.39 51.51
C ASN A 397 -4.60 50.99 52.06
N PRO A 398 -5.85 50.48 51.79
CA PRO A 398 -6.23 49.06 51.87
C PRO A 398 -7.40 48.49 51.00
N ARG A 399 -7.43 47.15 50.95
CA ARG A 399 -8.52 46.14 50.92
C ARG A 399 -9.97 46.53 50.56
N GLY A 400 -10.62 45.67 49.75
CA GLY A 400 -12.09 45.49 49.74
C GLY A 400 -12.59 44.44 48.72
N THR A 401 -13.01 43.27 49.23
CA THR A 401 -14.13 42.37 48.80
C THR A 401 -14.69 42.48 47.37
N GLY A 402 -14.79 41.43 46.55
CA GLY A 402 -15.52 40.17 46.77
C GLY A 402 -16.71 40.10 45.79
N GLY A 403 -16.79 39.11 44.90
CA GLY A 403 -17.92 38.94 43.97
C GLY A 403 -17.69 37.92 42.86
N THR A 404 -18.41 36.81 42.95
CA THR A 404 -18.48 35.65 42.04
C THR A 404 -19.04 35.97 40.64
N ALA A 405 -18.53 35.29 39.60
CA ALA A 405 -19.24 35.13 38.33
C ALA A 405 -19.02 33.71 37.75
N LEU A 406 -20.13 32.97 37.65
CA LEU A 406 -20.28 31.70 36.94
C LEU A 406 -20.07 31.92 35.43
N ALA A 407 -19.24 31.09 34.79
CA ALA A 407 -19.09 31.06 33.34
C ALA A 407 -19.85 29.85 32.77
N SER A 408 -20.89 30.15 31.99
CA SER A 408 -21.72 29.24 31.21
C SER A 408 -20.93 28.56 30.08
N CYS A 409 -21.03 27.23 29.97
CA CYS A 409 -20.60 26.46 28.80
C CYS A 409 -21.62 26.60 27.67
N SER A 410 -21.19 27.12 26.51
CA SER A 410 -21.97 27.08 25.27
C SER A 410 -21.56 25.87 24.43
N PHE A 411 -22.53 25.02 24.08
CA PHE A 411 -22.40 23.98 23.06
C PHE A 411 -22.45 24.64 21.68
N ALA A 412 -21.44 24.41 20.84
CA ALA A 412 -21.45 24.81 19.42
C ALA A 412 -21.54 23.56 18.53
N TYR A 413 -22.61 23.48 17.74
CA TYR A 413 -22.72 22.62 16.57
C TYR A 413 -22.09 23.36 15.38
N LEU A 414 -21.26 22.69 14.59
CA LEU A 414 -20.84 23.23 13.29
C LEU A 414 -20.97 22.16 12.20
N TRP A 415 -21.78 22.50 11.20
CA TRP A 415 -21.95 21.84 9.91
C TRP A 415 -21.23 22.73 8.87
N LEU A 416 -20.55 22.15 7.88
CA LEU A 416 -19.83 22.91 6.86
C LEU A 416 -20.69 22.99 5.58
N HIS A 417 -21.63 23.95 5.49
CA HIS A 417 -22.31 24.26 4.23
C HIS A 417 -21.49 25.32 3.46
N ALA A 418 -21.07 25.00 2.24
CA ALA A 418 -20.69 25.99 1.24
C ALA A 418 -21.87 26.20 0.27
N ALA A 419 -22.52 27.35 0.34
CA ALA A 419 -23.48 27.83 -0.65
C ALA A 419 -23.02 29.21 -1.13
N GLY A 420 -22.79 29.34 -2.43
CA GLY A 420 -22.78 30.62 -3.10
C GLY A 420 -24.21 31.11 -3.29
N ASP A 421 -24.41 32.41 -3.27
CA ASP A 421 -25.50 33.03 -4.00
C ASP A 421 -25.21 34.50 -4.33
N HIS A 422 -25.67 34.89 -5.51
CA HIS A 422 -25.56 36.20 -6.14
C HIS A 422 -26.23 37.33 -5.34
N PRO A 423 -25.91 38.59 -5.68
CA PRO A 423 -27.01 39.45 -6.14
C PRO A 423 -26.66 40.35 -7.35
N SER A 424 -27.65 40.51 -8.23
CA SER A 424 -27.85 41.67 -9.14
C SER A 424 -29.12 42.40 -8.66
N PRO A 425 -29.39 43.70 -8.92
CA PRO A 425 -29.23 44.46 -10.19
C PRO A 425 -28.59 45.87 -9.97
N SER A 426 -28.26 46.77 -10.93
CA SER A 426 -28.94 47.23 -12.15
C SER A 426 -28.04 48.14 -13.04
N ARG A 427 -28.24 48.06 -14.37
CA ARG A 427 -28.10 49.08 -15.47
C ARG A 427 -26.94 50.11 -15.42
N ASN A 428 -26.07 50.13 -16.45
CA ASN A 428 -26.29 50.81 -17.76
C ASN A 428 -25.12 50.60 -18.76
N ARG A 429 -25.48 50.27 -20.01
CA ARG A 429 -24.89 50.61 -21.33
C ARG A 429 -23.35 50.59 -21.57
N ALA A 430 -22.94 49.64 -22.41
CA ALA A 430 -22.55 49.82 -23.83
C ALA A 430 -21.13 49.40 -24.27
N ARG A 431 -21.13 48.67 -25.42
CA ARG A 431 -20.12 48.50 -26.48
C ARG A 431 -19.17 47.29 -26.42
N GLY A 432 -19.31 46.44 -27.44
CA GLY A 432 -18.18 46.06 -28.32
C GLY A 432 -17.51 44.70 -28.08
N ALA A 433 -17.82 43.74 -28.96
CA ALA A 433 -17.12 42.46 -29.22
C ALA A 433 -15.62 42.67 -29.65
N PRO A 434 -14.77 41.63 -29.93
CA PRO A 434 -15.10 40.23 -30.24
C PRO A 434 -14.16 39.10 -29.74
N THR A 435 -14.64 37.89 -30.01
CA THR A 435 -14.06 36.52 -29.97
C THR A 435 -12.65 36.33 -30.52
N PRO A 436 -11.89 35.30 -30.07
CA PRO A 436 -10.86 34.67 -30.89
C PRO A 436 -11.34 33.34 -31.48
N SER A 437 -11.07 33.20 -32.77
CA SER A 437 -11.42 32.11 -33.66
C SER A 437 -10.49 30.90 -33.54
N VAL A 438 -11.10 29.72 -33.71
CA VAL A 438 -10.49 28.47 -34.15
C VAL A 438 -9.69 28.69 -35.45
N ARG A 439 -8.48 28.13 -35.55
CA ARG A 439 -7.81 28.00 -36.85
C ARG A 439 -7.12 26.65 -37.00
N ALA A 440 -7.43 26.05 -38.15
CA ALA A 440 -7.07 24.72 -38.61
C ALA A 440 -5.59 24.58 -39.03
N LEU A 441 -5.15 23.32 -39.04
CA LEU A 441 -3.94 22.79 -39.68
C LEU A 441 -3.87 23.08 -41.19
N PRO A 442 -2.65 23.18 -41.75
CA PRO A 442 -2.39 22.84 -43.15
C PRO A 442 -1.42 21.63 -43.30
N PRO A 443 -1.32 21.02 -44.50
CA PRO A 443 -0.91 19.63 -44.70
C PRO A 443 0.59 19.42 -45.02
N ALA A 444 0.95 18.14 -45.08
CA ALA A 444 2.28 17.56 -45.24
C ALA A 444 3.03 17.93 -46.55
N THR A 445 4.36 18.00 -46.48
CA THR A 445 5.26 17.54 -47.56
C THR A 445 6.70 17.30 -47.09
N SER A 446 7.19 16.08 -47.37
CA SER A 446 8.52 15.72 -47.92
C SER A 446 9.84 16.03 -47.18
N ILE A 447 10.47 14.95 -46.71
CA ILE A 447 11.87 14.50 -46.94
C ILE A 447 13.00 15.54 -46.75
N ALA A 448 13.81 15.36 -45.69
CA ALA A 448 15.24 15.69 -45.73
C ALA A 448 16.06 14.81 -44.75
N ARG A 449 17.26 14.46 -45.22
CA ARG A 449 18.19 13.42 -44.78
C ARG A 449 18.87 13.68 -43.44
N LEU A 450 19.20 12.59 -42.74
CA LEU A 450 20.17 12.49 -41.65
C LEU A 450 21.60 12.84 -42.12
N PRO A 451 22.44 13.49 -41.28
CA PRO A 451 23.86 13.62 -41.56
C PRO A 451 24.66 12.39 -41.09
N ALA A 452 25.58 11.96 -41.96
CA ALA A 452 26.48 10.83 -41.80
C ALA A 452 27.58 11.09 -40.74
N GLY A 453 27.88 10.07 -39.94
CA GLY A 453 29.09 9.99 -39.13
C GLY A 453 30.31 9.52 -39.95
N PRO A 454 31.54 9.85 -39.52
CA PRO A 454 32.74 9.56 -40.30
C PRO A 454 33.17 8.10 -40.21
N ASN A 455 33.78 7.66 -41.31
CA ASN A 455 34.11 6.30 -41.73
C ASN A 455 35.63 6.11 -41.71
N VAL A 456 36.16 5.05 -41.09
CA VAL A 456 37.54 4.53 -41.30
C VAL A 456 37.61 3.03 -40.89
N PRO A 457 38.53 2.18 -41.40
CA PRO A 457 38.34 1.31 -42.57
C PRO A 457 38.57 -0.20 -42.23
N PRO A 458 38.43 -1.15 -43.20
CA PRO A 458 38.35 -2.58 -42.91
C PRO A 458 39.72 -3.28 -42.94
N ARG A 459 39.93 -4.28 -42.06
CA ARG A 459 41.03 -5.25 -42.19
C ARG A 459 40.56 -6.51 -42.90
N ARG A 460 41.39 -6.94 -43.85
CA ARG A 460 41.21 -8.03 -44.81
C ARG A 460 41.40 -9.42 -44.19
N HIS A 461 40.77 -10.37 -44.89
CA HIS A 461 40.88 -11.83 -44.85
C HIS A 461 42.29 -12.42 -44.72
N SER A 462 42.35 -13.59 -44.07
CA SER A 462 43.12 -14.74 -44.56
C SER A 462 42.29 -16.03 -44.42
N ALA A 463 42.28 -16.80 -45.49
CA ALA A 463 41.62 -18.10 -45.65
C ALA A 463 42.60 -19.25 -45.37
N GLY A 464 42.07 -20.46 -45.15
CA GLY A 464 42.80 -21.73 -45.15
C GLY A 464 42.11 -22.74 -44.23
N ALA A 465 41.14 -23.51 -44.72
CA ALA A 465 41.30 -24.80 -45.42
C ALA A 465 41.24 -26.01 -44.45
N ASP A 466 40.11 -26.72 -44.54
CA ASP A 466 39.89 -28.11 -44.11
C ASP A 466 40.82 -29.06 -44.92
N PRO A 467 41.19 -30.27 -44.43
CA PRO A 467 40.35 -31.41 -44.78
C PRO A 467 40.27 -32.56 -43.75
N ALA A 468 39.20 -33.34 -43.95
CA ALA A 468 38.80 -34.60 -43.33
C ALA A 468 39.83 -35.76 -43.31
N ALA A 469 39.72 -36.66 -42.32
CA ALA A 469 39.72 -38.13 -42.50
C ALA A 469 39.53 -38.95 -41.19
N LYS A 470 38.34 -39.59 -41.10
CA LYS A 470 37.97 -40.96 -40.67
C LYS A 470 38.43 -41.65 -39.34
N PRO A 471 37.62 -42.63 -38.85
CA PRO A 471 37.67 -43.17 -37.49
C PRO A 471 38.31 -44.57 -37.38
N ALA A 472 38.75 -44.94 -36.18
CA ALA A 472 39.18 -46.30 -35.84
C ALA A 472 38.20 -47.00 -34.87
N ARG A 473 37.76 -48.19 -35.27
CA ARG A 473 36.97 -49.17 -34.52
C ARG A 473 37.85 -50.08 -33.65
N ARG A 474 37.30 -50.56 -32.53
CA ARG A 474 37.38 -51.90 -31.86
C ARG A 474 37.29 -51.70 -30.34
N ASN A 475 36.64 -52.52 -29.50
CA ASN A 475 35.98 -53.81 -29.64
C ASN A 475 35.08 -54.05 -28.40
N GLU A 476 33.96 -54.76 -28.58
CA GLU A 476 33.36 -55.85 -27.75
C GLU A 476 33.56 -55.86 -26.20
N ARG A 477 32.57 -56.08 -25.31
CA ARG A 477 31.36 -56.95 -25.30
C ARG A 477 30.45 -56.63 -24.08
N PRO A 478 29.17 -57.05 -24.06
CA PRO A 478 28.24 -56.87 -22.94
C PRO A 478 28.04 -58.14 -22.09
N SER A 479 27.70 -57.98 -20.80
CA SER A 479 27.14 -59.04 -19.94
C SER A 479 25.63 -58.91 -19.84
N SER A 480 24.94 -60.00 -20.17
CA SER A 480 23.50 -60.20 -20.03
C SER A 480 23.14 -60.63 -18.61
N SER A 481 22.01 -60.13 -18.11
CA SER A 481 21.20 -60.76 -17.06
C SER A 481 19.88 -61.22 -17.69
N ARG A 482 19.44 -62.40 -17.25
CA ARG A 482 18.37 -63.24 -17.80
C ARG A 482 16.99 -62.61 -17.85
#